data_AF-A0A423F280-F1
#
_entry.id   AF-A0A423F280-F1
#
_cell.length_a   1.000
_cell.length_b   1.000
_cell.length_c   1.000
_cell.angle_alpha   90.00
_cell.angle_beta   90.00
_cell.angle_gamma   90.00
#
_symmetry.space_group_name_H-M   'P 1'
#
loop_
_entity.id
_entity.type
_entity.pdbx_description
1 polymer ?
#
loop_
_entity_poly.entity_id
_entity_poly.type
_entity_poly.pdbx_seq_one_letter_code
_entity_poly.pdbx_strand_id
1 'polypeptide(L)'
;MGNLRQQISAKMQATGWMIGRIKSAGGMDIYITNQLFRDEQNNGMRIYSREDPEGDPPDISYIHVTFADKNVKSGTYFIGGPEIVGAWYHAHGAHHDQEATSGSVSIERIDDVQLLEGSIRFQTNDFDVAVAYIIKGFSG
;
A
#
# COMPACT_ATOMS: atom_id res chain seq x y z
N MET A 1 15.23 12.95 22.01
CA MET A 1 14.12 12.32 21.25
C MET A 1 14.13 12.91 19.86
N GLY A 2 14.47 12.13 18.83
CA GLY A 2 14.48 12.62 17.45
C GLY A 2 13.05 12.98 17.01
N ASN A 3 12.88 14.10 16.31
CA ASN A 3 11.62 14.49 15.67
C ASN A 3 11.06 13.28 14.91
N LEU A 4 9.74 13.04 14.97
CA LEU A 4 9.02 12.01 14.24
C LEU A 4 9.52 11.88 12.79
N ARG A 5 9.85 13.00 12.13
CA ARG A 5 10.47 13.10 10.79
C ARG A 5 11.83 12.38 10.66
N GLN A 6 12.69 12.44 11.66
CA GLN A 6 13.97 11.69 11.71
C GLN A 6 13.76 10.20 11.99
N GLN A 7 12.76 9.84 12.80
CA GLN A 7 12.45 8.42 13.08
C GLN A 7 11.82 7.74 11.86
N ILE A 8 10.96 8.48 11.16
CA ILE A 8 10.37 8.14 9.86
C ILE A 8 11.50 8.01 8.82
N SER A 9 12.34 9.03 8.62
CA SER A 9 13.45 9.00 7.66
C SER A 9 14.48 7.88 7.90
N ALA A 10 14.73 7.49 9.16
CA ALA A 10 15.67 6.41 9.49
C ALA A 10 15.06 4.99 9.35
N LYS A 11 13.73 4.85 9.43
CA LYS A 11 13.01 3.58 9.21
C LYS A 11 12.55 3.41 7.75
N MET A 12 12.51 4.49 6.98
CA MET A 12 11.97 4.59 5.62
C MET A 12 13.07 4.67 4.56
N GLN A 13 13.88 3.63 4.42
CA GLN A 13 14.65 3.46 3.18
C GLN A 13 13.78 2.72 2.16
N ALA A 14 13.30 3.46 1.17
CA ALA A 14 12.63 2.91 0.01
C ALA A 14 13.60 2.06 -0.81
N THR A 15 13.31 0.77 -0.97
CA THR A 15 13.91 -0.05 -2.05
C THR A 15 12.81 -0.86 -2.72
N GLY A 16 12.01 -0.21 -3.55
CA GLY A 16 10.90 -0.87 -4.24
C GLY A 16 10.37 -0.06 -5.41
N TRP A 17 9.54 -0.68 -6.24
CA TRP A 17 8.86 -0.04 -7.36
C TRP A 17 7.36 -0.28 -7.27
N MET A 18 6.56 0.69 -7.71
CA MET A 18 5.12 0.57 -7.90
C MET A 18 4.75 1.21 -9.22
N ILE A 19 3.83 0.54 -9.91
CA ILE A 19 3.13 1.08 -11.06
C ILE A 19 1.64 0.81 -10.93
N GLY A 20 0.80 1.74 -11.37
CA GLY A 20 -0.62 1.47 -11.45
C GLY A 20 -1.45 2.64 -11.97
N ARG A 21 -2.77 2.54 -11.79
CA ARG A 21 -3.76 3.55 -12.20
C ARG A 21 -4.94 3.68 -11.21
N ILE A 22 -5.31 4.90 -10.86
CA ILE A 22 -6.50 5.25 -10.05
C ILE A 22 -7.42 5.92 -11.06
N LYS A 23 -8.61 5.37 -11.21
CA LYS A 23 -9.67 5.99 -12.00
C LYS A 23 -10.71 6.56 -11.05
N SER A 24 -10.97 7.87 -11.17
CA SER A 24 -12.04 8.57 -10.49
C SER A 24 -13.06 9.11 -11.52
N ALA A 25 -14.11 9.78 -11.05
CA ALA A 25 -15.05 10.48 -11.93
C ALA A 25 -14.39 11.63 -12.73
N GLY A 26 -13.32 12.22 -12.19
CA GLY A 26 -12.61 13.36 -12.78
C GLY A 26 -11.55 12.99 -13.80
N GLY A 27 -11.14 11.72 -13.87
CA GLY A 27 -10.07 11.29 -14.77
C GLY A 27 -9.40 9.99 -14.34
N MET A 28 -8.30 9.68 -15.02
CA MET A 28 -7.44 8.55 -14.68
C MET A 28 -6.03 9.07 -14.41
N ASP A 29 -5.55 8.78 -13.20
CA ASP A 29 -4.20 9.08 -12.77
C ASP A 29 -3.36 7.81 -12.90
N ILE A 30 -2.16 7.95 -13.45
CA ILE A 30 -1.18 6.86 -13.56
C ILE A 30 -0.05 7.19 -12.60
N TYR A 31 0.35 6.21 -11.81
CA TYR A 31 1.43 6.36 -10.83
C TYR A 31 2.55 5.40 -11.16
N ILE A 32 3.76 5.95 -11.11
CA ILE A 32 5.01 5.22 -11.22
C ILE A 32 5.93 5.81 -10.16
N THR A 33 6.31 5.01 -9.17
CA THR A 33 7.24 5.46 -8.13
C THR A 33 8.25 4.38 -7.79
N ASN A 34 9.45 4.82 -7.44
CA ASN A 34 10.49 3.99 -6.84
C ASN A 34 10.69 4.30 -5.34
N GLN A 35 9.77 5.08 -4.76
CA GLN A 35 9.77 5.48 -3.36
C GLN A 35 8.58 4.86 -2.65
N LEU A 36 8.67 3.55 -2.38
CA LEU A 36 7.67 2.81 -1.63
C LEU A 36 8.06 2.72 -0.16
N PHE A 37 7.06 2.87 0.69
CA PHE A 37 7.17 2.62 2.11
C PHE A 37 6.14 1.59 2.53
N ARG A 38 6.54 0.72 3.45
CA ARG A 38 5.71 -0.32 4.05
C ARG A 38 5.66 -0.09 5.55
N ASP A 39 4.45 0.03 6.08
CA ASP A 39 4.19 -0.03 7.52
C ASP A 39 3.35 -1.26 7.80
N GLU A 40 3.92 -2.23 8.52
CA GLU A 40 3.20 -3.40 9.01
C GLU A 40 3.02 -3.31 10.52
N GLN A 41 1.80 -2.98 10.92
CA GLN A 41 1.40 -2.95 12.33
C GLN A 41 0.00 -3.53 12.46
N ASN A 42 -0.24 -4.28 13.54
CA ASN A 42 -1.57 -4.75 13.93
C ASN A 42 -2.34 -5.46 12.80
N ASN A 43 -1.68 -6.39 12.10
CA ASN A 43 -2.20 -7.12 10.93
C ASN A 43 -2.53 -6.23 9.70
N GLY A 44 -2.08 -4.97 9.67
CA GLY A 44 -2.20 -4.11 8.49
C GLY A 44 -0.92 -4.08 7.67
N MET A 45 -1.05 -3.87 6.36
CA MET A 45 0.02 -3.44 5.46
C MET A 45 -0.41 -2.16 4.79
N ARG A 46 0.34 -1.08 5.02
CA ARG A 46 0.16 0.19 4.32
C ARG A 46 1.28 0.38 3.31
N ILE A 47 0.89 0.71 2.08
CA ILE A 47 1.82 1.05 1.00
C ILE A 47 1.63 2.52 0.65
N TYR A 48 2.71 3.28 0.77
CA TYR A 48 2.76 4.71 0.47
C TYR A 48 3.50 4.93 -0.86
N SER A 49 3.00 5.84 -1.70
CA SER A 49 3.70 6.28 -2.92
C SER A 49 4.00 7.77 -2.84
N ARG A 50 5.27 8.14 -2.68
CA ARG A 50 5.64 9.56 -2.62
C ARG A 50 5.69 10.15 -4.03
N GLU A 51 4.82 11.11 -4.32
CA GLU A 51 4.83 11.88 -5.57
C GLU A 51 5.82 13.07 -5.49
N ASP A 52 5.99 13.68 -4.31
CA ASP A 52 6.93 14.77 -4.05
C ASP A 52 8.00 14.36 -3.01
N PRO A 53 9.30 14.32 -3.37
CA PRO A 53 10.39 13.99 -2.46
C PRO A 53 10.55 14.95 -1.27
N GLU A 54 9.87 16.09 -1.25
CA GLU A 54 9.87 17.06 -0.15
C GLU A 54 8.54 17.10 0.64
N GLY A 55 7.48 16.43 0.19
CA GLY A 55 6.16 16.41 0.85
C GLY A 55 6.15 15.67 2.20
N ASP A 56 5.28 16.07 3.13
CA ASP A 56 5.17 15.40 4.42
C ASP A 56 4.57 13.99 4.27
N PRO A 57 5.13 12.94 4.93
CA PRO A 57 4.66 11.56 4.80
C PRO A 57 3.15 11.30 4.98
N PRO A 58 2.42 12.01 5.88
CA PRO A 58 0.97 11.87 5.99
C PRO A 58 0.16 12.58 4.90
N ASP A 59 0.74 13.46 4.08
CA ASP A 59 0.06 14.11 2.94
C ASP A 59 0.07 13.24 1.68
N ILE A 60 0.60 12.02 1.77
CA ILE A 60 0.79 11.09 0.66
C ILE A 60 -0.45 10.18 0.51
N SER A 61 -0.88 9.92 -0.73
CA SER A 61 -1.89 8.90 -1.00
C SER A 61 -1.37 7.51 -0.60
N TYR A 62 -2.22 6.70 0.03
CA TYR A 62 -1.83 5.36 0.44
C TYR A 62 -2.90 4.31 0.20
N ILE A 63 -2.45 3.07 0.06
CA ILE A 63 -3.29 1.89 0.05
C ILE A 63 -3.04 1.14 1.36
N HIS A 64 -4.10 0.88 2.12
CA HIS A 64 -4.05 0.11 3.35
C HIS A 64 -4.82 -1.19 3.17
N VAL A 65 -4.19 -2.33 3.48
CA VAL A 65 -4.83 -3.64 3.51
C VAL A 65 -4.77 -4.16 4.94
N THR A 66 -5.89 -4.63 5.49
CA THR A 66 -5.93 -5.30 6.81
C THR A 66 -6.15 -6.79 6.63
N PHE A 67 -5.23 -7.58 7.17
CA PHE A 67 -5.27 -9.03 7.21
C PHE A 67 -5.98 -9.53 8.47
N ALA A 68 -6.59 -10.71 8.38
CA ALA A 68 -7.12 -11.39 9.57
C ALA A 68 -6.00 -11.87 10.51
N ASP A 69 -4.85 -12.23 9.93
CA ASP A 69 -3.63 -12.63 10.63
C ASP A 69 -2.41 -11.97 9.95
N LYS A 70 -1.47 -11.43 10.74
CA LYS A 70 -0.19 -10.90 10.26
C LYS A 70 0.63 -11.91 9.44
N ASN A 71 0.41 -13.21 9.65
CA ASN A 71 1.15 -14.29 9.00
C ASN A 71 0.50 -14.76 7.68
N VAL A 72 -0.19 -13.87 6.96
CA VAL A 72 -0.77 -14.19 5.66
C VAL A 72 0.31 -14.76 4.73
N LYS A 73 0.00 -15.90 4.11
CA LYS A 73 0.90 -16.60 3.20
C LYS A 73 0.94 -15.90 1.83
N SER A 74 1.84 -16.37 0.97
CA SER A 74 1.79 -15.99 -0.44
C SER A 74 0.51 -16.54 -1.06
N GLY A 75 -0.14 -15.74 -1.90
CA GLY A 75 -1.41 -16.09 -2.54
C GLY A 75 -2.18 -14.87 -3.01
N THR A 76 -3.33 -15.15 -3.63
CA THR A 76 -4.30 -14.13 -4.04
C THR A 76 -5.55 -14.26 -3.19
N TYR A 77 -5.95 -13.16 -2.59
CA TYR A 77 -7.04 -13.09 -1.63
C TYR A 77 -8.07 -12.08 -2.09
N PHE A 78 -9.33 -12.29 -1.72
CA PHE A 78 -10.43 -11.37 -2.01
C PHE A 78 -10.73 -10.50 -0.80
N ILE A 79 -11.08 -9.23 -1.04
CA ILE A 79 -11.45 -8.29 0.01
C ILE A 79 -12.77 -8.73 0.64
N GLY A 80 -12.84 -8.72 1.98
CA GLY A 80 -13.95 -9.27 2.75
C GLY A 80 -13.92 -10.81 2.86
N GLY A 81 -12.85 -11.44 2.37
CA GLY A 81 -12.59 -12.86 2.52
C GLY A 81 -11.99 -13.21 3.89
N PRO A 82 -11.72 -14.51 4.15
CA PRO A 82 -11.21 -14.96 5.44
C PRO A 82 -9.82 -14.42 5.78
N GLU A 83 -9.00 -14.09 4.78
CA GLU A 83 -7.64 -13.58 4.98
C GLU A 83 -7.54 -12.05 4.94
N ILE A 84 -8.45 -11.36 4.25
CA ILE A 84 -8.44 -9.90 4.05
C ILE A 84 -9.71 -9.33 4.66
N VAL A 85 -9.57 -8.74 5.84
CA VAL A 85 -10.67 -8.11 6.59
C VAL A 85 -11.16 -6.85 5.87
N GLY A 86 -10.25 -6.10 5.23
CA GLY A 86 -10.62 -4.91 4.47
C GLY A 86 -9.44 -4.31 3.72
N ALA A 87 -9.76 -3.40 2.81
CA ALA A 87 -8.77 -2.55 2.16
C ALA A 87 -9.33 -1.13 2.03
N TRP A 88 -8.44 -0.14 2.07
CA TRP A 88 -8.78 1.27 1.99
C TRP A 88 -7.84 2.00 1.06
N TYR A 89 -8.37 3.00 0.37
CA TYR A 89 -7.61 3.98 -0.38
C TYR A 89 -7.74 5.35 0.27
N HIS A 90 -6.61 6.00 0.56
CA HIS A 90 -6.55 7.39 0.95
C HIS A 90 -6.04 8.20 -0.24
N ALA A 91 -6.89 9.05 -0.82
CA ALA A 91 -6.48 9.92 -1.91
C ALA A 91 -5.67 11.11 -1.38
N HIS A 92 -4.78 11.66 -2.21
CA HIS A 92 -4.00 12.84 -1.84
C HIS A 92 -4.93 14.03 -1.51
N GLY A 93 -4.73 14.64 -0.35
CA GLY A 93 -5.55 15.75 0.14
C GLY A 93 -6.96 15.35 0.60
N ALA A 94 -7.28 14.06 0.72
CA ALA A 94 -8.55 13.60 1.26
C ALA A 94 -8.61 13.76 2.78
N HIS A 95 -9.81 14.03 3.31
CA HIS A 95 -10.04 14.10 4.75
C HIS A 95 -10.32 12.74 5.40
N HIS A 96 -10.56 11.71 4.61
CA HIS A 96 -10.92 10.37 5.09
C HIS A 96 -10.56 9.29 4.06
N ASP A 97 -10.43 8.07 4.58
CA ASP A 97 -10.15 6.87 3.81
C ASP A 97 -11.42 6.34 3.14
N GLN A 98 -11.27 5.80 1.93
CA GLN A 98 -12.33 5.15 1.18
C GLN A 98 -12.18 3.63 1.28
N GLU A 99 -13.15 2.98 1.91
CA GLU A 99 -13.18 1.53 2.03
C GLU A 99 -13.48 0.87 0.67
N ALA A 100 -12.77 -0.22 0.39
CA ALA A 100 -12.97 -1.03 -0.79
C ALA A 100 -14.28 -1.84 -0.67
N THR A 101 -15.13 -1.74 -1.67
CA THR A 101 -16.38 -2.51 -1.77
C THR A 101 -16.13 -3.91 -2.35
N SER A 102 -15.08 -4.07 -3.17
CA SER A 102 -14.68 -5.36 -3.75
C SER A 102 -13.26 -5.30 -4.30
N GLY A 103 -12.65 -6.46 -4.53
CA GLY A 103 -11.34 -6.55 -5.18
C GLY A 103 -10.51 -7.73 -4.72
N SER A 104 -9.24 -7.70 -5.10
CA SER A 104 -8.26 -8.72 -4.79
C SER A 104 -6.91 -8.13 -4.40
N VAL A 105 -6.22 -8.82 -3.50
CA VAL A 105 -4.86 -8.55 -3.06
C VAL A 105 -4.02 -9.81 -3.32
N SER A 106 -2.99 -9.67 -4.15
CA SER A 106 -1.99 -10.71 -4.41
C SER A 106 -0.70 -10.37 -3.69
N ILE A 107 -0.15 -11.36 -2.99
CA ILE A 107 1.07 -11.22 -2.20
C ILE A 107 1.98 -12.39 -2.51
N GLU A 108 3.24 -12.11 -2.82
CA GLU A 108 4.29 -13.11 -2.97
C GLU A 108 5.49 -12.71 -2.10
N ARG A 109 5.76 -13.56 -1.10
CA ARG A 109 6.93 -13.44 -0.23
C ARG A 109 8.05 -14.33 -0.78
N ILE A 110 9.15 -13.72 -1.17
CA ILE A 110 10.36 -14.39 -1.62
C ILE A 110 11.41 -14.26 -0.50
N ASP A 111 11.43 -15.25 0.39
CA ASP A 111 12.22 -15.24 1.62
C ASP A 111 13.73 -15.18 1.35
N ASP A 112 14.22 -15.89 0.32
CA ASP A 112 15.65 -15.99 -0.02
C ASP A 112 16.32 -14.63 -0.27
N VAL A 113 15.57 -13.66 -0.79
CA VAL A 113 16.06 -12.32 -1.11
C VAL A 113 15.31 -11.21 -0.36
N GLN A 114 14.49 -11.60 0.63
CA GLN A 114 13.65 -10.70 1.43
C GLN A 114 12.84 -9.72 0.57
N LEU A 115 12.18 -10.24 -0.46
CA LEU A 115 11.37 -9.47 -1.41
C LEU A 115 9.86 -9.76 -1.33
N LEU A 116 9.06 -8.71 -1.21
CA LEU A 116 7.60 -8.77 -1.30
C LEU A 116 7.17 -8.25 -2.66
N GLU A 117 6.59 -9.12 -3.48
CA GLU A 117 5.91 -8.75 -4.72
C GLU A 117 4.40 -8.81 -4.50
N GLY A 118 3.65 -8.00 -5.24
CA GLY A 118 2.22 -8.09 -5.17
C GLY A 118 1.48 -7.20 -6.15
N SER A 119 0.17 -7.40 -6.18
CA SER A 119 -0.74 -6.50 -6.86
C SER A 119 -1.99 -6.30 -6.02
N ILE A 120 -2.54 -5.11 -6.08
CA ILE A 120 -3.79 -4.78 -5.42
C ILE A 120 -4.71 -4.20 -6.47
N ARG A 121 -5.91 -4.78 -6.59
CA ARG A 121 -6.95 -4.28 -7.46
C ARG A 121 -8.25 -4.22 -6.70
N PHE A 122 -8.80 -3.03 -6.49
CA PHE A 122 -10.08 -2.90 -5.80
C PHE A 122 -10.87 -1.68 -6.24
N GLN A 123 -12.15 -1.72 -5.91
CA GLN A 123 -13.09 -0.64 -6.14
C GLN A 123 -13.51 -0.06 -4.79
N THR A 124 -13.59 1.26 -4.70
CA THR A 124 -14.31 1.98 -3.65
C THR A 124 -15.58 2.58 -4.28
N ASN A 125 -16.32 3.39 -3.52
CA ASN A 125 -17.46 4.14 -4.07
C ASN A 125 -17.03 5.16 -5.15
N ASP A 126 -15.82 5.72 -5.00
CA ASP A 126 -15.35 6.85 -5.81
C ASP A 126 -14.18 6.49 -6.75
N PHE A 127 -13.50 5.37 -6.51
CA PHE A 127 -12.24 5.02 -7.18
C PHE A 127 -12.18 3.56 -7.64
N ASP A 128 -11.58 3.32 -8.82
CA ASP A 128 -11.08 2.01 -9.26
C ASP A 128 -9.56 2.04 -9.22
N VAL A 129 -8.98 1.27 -8.30
CA VAL A 129 -7.56 1.25 -7.97
C VAL A 129 -6.94 -0.04 -8.51
N ALA A 130 -5.87 0.07 -9.29
CA ALA A 130 -5.05 -1.07 -9.68
C ALA A 130 -3.56 -0.72 -9.56
N VAL A 131 -2.83 -1.43 -8.70
CA VAL A 131 -1.37 -1.29 -8.50
C VAL A 131 -0.68 -2.65 -8.60
N ALA A 132 0.55 -2.64 -9.08
CA ALA A 132 1.52 -3.70 -8.89
C ALA A 132 2.75 -3.11 -8.19
N TYR A 133 3.36 -3.87 -7.28
CA TYR A 133 4.50 -3.40 -6.52
C TYR A 133 5.52 -4.51 -6.25
N ILE A 134 6.75 -4.08 -6.01
CA ILE A 134 7.85 -4.91 -5.55
C ILE A 134 8.60 -4.13 -4.45
N ILE A 135 8.83 -4.75 -3.30
CA ILE A 135 9.44 -4.11 -2.13
C ILE A 135 10.51 -5.04 -1.56
N LYS A 136 11.73 -4.54 -1.38
CA LYS A 136 12.82 -5.26 -0.73
C LYS A 136 12.91 -4.89 0.76
N GLY A 137 13.30 -5.86 1.59
CA GLY A 137 13.63 -5.67 3.01
C GLY A 137 12.53 -6.03 3.99
N PHE A 138 11.77 -7.11 3.77
CA PHE A 138 10.84 -7.58 4.79
C PHE A 138 11.57 -8.37 5.87
N SER A 139 11.60 -7.87 7.10
CA SER A 139 11.97 -8.66 8.28
C SER A 139 10.68 -9.19 8.89
N GLY A 140 10.48 -10.51 8.82
CA GLY A 140 9.40 -11.22 9.53
C GLY A 140 9.63 -11.25 11.04
#